data_AF-G0NR56-F1
#
_entry.id   AF-G0NR56-F1
#
_cell.length_a   1.000
_cell.length_b   1.000
_cell.length_c   1.000
_cell.angle_alpha   90.00
_cell.angle_beta   90.00
_cell.angle_gamma   90.00
#
_symmetry.space_group_name_H-M   'P 1'
#
loop_
_entity.id
_entity.type
_entity.pdbx_description
1 polymer ?
#
loop_
_entity_poly.entity_id
_entity_poly.type
_entity_poly.pdbx_seq_one_letter_code
_entity_poly.pdbx_strand_id
1 'polypeptide(L)'
;MIELLLQPGEKFVDAKVQLYKTMRFILRTLFEKNSIDTISEAEGWLLDGLIQPPKLLSSDEIVNIVDRMGDEIARHLEGSISDMPKHRKAAVVMLANDLIHEDLKSNKKVCNHIAKSGIPRILCEELLAIDFDWNIVSSAKKEGKIGVSQAEHISNYKLFVSILTFFTRYGTSESGWIVLSELAAIEIFTEMPAFTEPPKELFLKPETVKTKGTTAYTYAKALDLALHFCEQLCTKTKWKKQSLKVIAFVQRLGEVFQQLMRAEVQCDCLETAKALVYEISINDEALLGVINGDQVLRQLKQAEESKTVKSNARCNYVNVNPDFGAPRQLYSTLQPA
;
A
#
# COMPACT_ATOMS: atom_id res chain seq x y z
N MET A 1 -11.58 20.85 -14.52
CA MET A 1 -10.35 20.02 -14.48
C MET A 1 -10.60 18.57 -14.82
N ILE A 2 -11.55 17.87 -14.16
CA ILE A 2 -11.89 16.49 -14.54
C ILE A 2 -12.42 16.43 -15.99
N GLU A 3 -13.23 17.40 -16.42
CA GLU A 3 -13.61 17.50 -17.84
C GLU A 3 -12.39 17.63 -18.76
N LEU A 4 -11.39 18.42 -18.38
CA LEU A 4 -10.12 18.51 -19.13
C LEU A 4 -9.36 17.18 -19.11
N LEU A 5 -9.39 16.42 -18.00
CA LEU A 5 -8.81 15.06 -17.93
C LEU A 5 -9.47 14.13 -18.95
N LEU A 6 -10.80 14.17 -19.00
CA LEU A 6 -11.63 13.26 -19.78
C LEU A 6 -11.85 13.71 -21.23
N GLN A 7 -11.41 14.93 -21.58
CA GLN A 7 -11.53 15.46 -22.93
C GLN A 7 -10.90 14.48 -23.95
N PRO A 8 -11.68 14.04 -24.96
CA PRO A 8 -11.16 13.15 -25.99
C PRO A 8 -10.15 13.89 -26.86
N GLY A 9 -9.01 13.23 -27.15
CA GLY A 9 -7.95 13.75 -28.01
C GLY A 9 -6.56 13.28 -27.59
N GLU A 10 -5.67 13.08 -28.58
CA GLU A 10 -4.27 12.77 -28.31
C GLU A 10 -3.53 14.00 -27.76
N LYS A 11 -3.30 14.00 -26.45
CA LYS A 11 -2.38 14.94 -25.81
C LYS A 11 -0.97 14.36 -25.82
N PHE A 12 0.02 15.22 -26.08
CA PHE A 12 1.42 14.87 -25.87
C PHE A 12 1.64 14.34 -24.45
N VAL A 13 2.55 13.36 -24.31
CA VAL A 13 2.85 12.70 -23.03
C VAL A 13 3.17 13.70 -21.93
N ASP A 14 3.98 14.72 -22.21
CA ASP A 14 4.34 15.74 -21.21
C ASP A 14 3.14 16.59 -20.77
N ALA A 15 2.21 16.90 -21.67
CA ALA A 15 0.99 17.61 -21.33
C ALA A 15 0.08 16.75 -20.44
N LYS A 16 -0.03 15.44 -20.70
CA LYS A 16 -0.73 14.49 -19.83
C LYS A 16 -0.10 14.44 -18.43
N VAL A 17 1.23 14.34 -18.35
CA VAL A 17 1.96 14.30 -17.08
C VAL A 17 1.74 15.57 -16.26
N GLN A 18 1.78 16.75 -16.89
CA GLN A 18 1.51 18.00 -16.18
C GLN A 18 0.05 18.07 -15.71
N LEU A 19 -0.91 17.64 -16.54
CA LEU A 19 -2.31 17.57 -16.14
C LEU A 19 -2.50 16.67 -14.91
N TYR A 20 -1.88 15.49 -14.89
CA TYR A 20 -1.97 14.59 -13.74
C TYR A 20 -1.35 15.19 -12.48
N LYS A 21 -0.17 15.82 -12.60
CA LYS A 21 0.46 16.51 -11.46
C LYS A 21 -0.41 17.64 -10.93
N THR A 22 -0.98 18.48 -11.80
CA THR A 22 -1.87 19.58 -11.42
C THR A 22 -3.13 19.08 -10.74
N MET A 23 -3.76 18.03 -11.28
CA MET A 23 -4.95 17.44 -10.65
C MET A 23 -4.65 16.87 -9.27
N ARG A 24 -3.52 16.17 -9.12
CA ARG A 24 -3.09 15.67 -7.82
C ARG A 24 -2.84 16.78 -6.82
N PHE A 25 -2.18 17.86 -7.24
CA PHE A 25 -1.98 19.04 -6.39
C PHE A 25 -3.32 19.59 -5.90
N ILE A 26 -4.29 19.77 -6.80
CA ILE A 26 -5.63 20.25 -6.46
C ILE A 26 -6.33 19.29 -5.48
N LEU A 27 -6.39 18.00 -5.79
CA LEU A 27 -7.02 17.00 -4.92
C LEU A 27 -6.42 17.02 -3.51
N ARG A 28 -5.09 17.06 -3.39
CA ARG A 28 -4.41 17.05 -2.10
C ARG A 28 -4.58 18.33 -1.30
N THR A 29 -4.52 19.50 -1.93
CA THR A 29 -4.84 20.77 -1.26
C THR A 29 -6.28 20.78 -0.73
N LEU A 30 -7.19 20.08 -1.41
CA LEU A 30 -8.56 19.94 -0.94
C LEU A 30 -8.69 18.89 0.17
N PHE A 31 -7.89 17.81 0.15
CA PHE A 31 -7.81 16.86 1.27
C PHE A 31 -7.43 17.57 2.56
N GLU A 32 -6.34 18.34 2.55
CA GLU A 32 -5.82 19.09 3.72
C GLU A 32 -6.81 20.13 4.26
N LYS A 33 -7.70 20.67 3.42
CA LYS A 33 -8.77 21.59 3.85
C LYS A 33 -9.95 20.88 4.51
N ASN A 34 -10.20 19.63 4.11
CA ASN A 34 -11.31 18.81 4.62
C ASN A 34 -10.88 17.87 5.76
N SER A 35 -9.57 17.62 5.94
CA SER A 35 -8.99 16.89 7.06
C SER A 35 -8.34 17.87 8.04
N ILE A 36 -8.75 17.85 9.31
CA ILE A 36 -8.00 18.51 10.40
C ILE A 36 -6.72 17.71 10.59
N ASP A 37 -5.70 17.93 9.77
CA ASP A 37 -4.33 17.55 10.06
C ASP A 37 -3.38 18.38 9.19
N THR A 38 -2.52 19.14 9.88
CA THR A 38 -1.48 19.98 9.28
C THR A 38 -0.27 19.10 8.99
N ILE A 39 0.14 19.00 7.73
CA ILE A 39 1.35 18.25 7.35
C ILE A 39 2.39 19.18 6.73
N SER A 40 3.58 19.12 7.32
CA SER A 40 4.79 19.84 6.93
C SER A 40 5.32 19.39 5.56
N GLU A 41 5.75 20.39 4.78
CA GLU A 41 6.24 20.27 3.41
C GLU A 41 7.37 19.24 3.24
N ALA A 42 7.29 18.53 2.12
CA ALA A 42 8.34 17.74 1.46
C ALA A 42 8.49 16.24 1.79
N GLU A 43 7.71 15.62 2.68
CA GLU A 43 7.76 14.14 2.83
C GLU A 43 6.55 13.48 3.54
N GLY A 44 5.52 14.23 3.93
CA GLY A 44 4.24 13.64 4.36
C GLY A 44 3.43 13.00 3.22
N TRP A 45 3.77 13.33 1.97
CA TRP A 45 3.02 12.95 0.76
C TRP A 45 3.03 11.47 0.38
N LEU A 46 3.80 10.67 1.12
CA LEU A 46 4.07 9.26 0.89
C LEU A 46 3.41 8.37 1.96
N LEU A 47 2.96 8.94 3.08
CA LEU A 47 2.44 8.21 4.24
C LEU A 47 1.03 8.63 4.68
N ASP A 48 0.32 9.46 3.93
CA ASP A 48 -1.14 9.64 4.05
C ASP A 48 -1.93 8.39 3.55
N GLY A 49 -1.34 7.21 3.68
CA GLY A 49 -1.97 5.90 3.53
C GLY A 49 -2.46 5.31 4.85
N LEU A 50 -2.15 5.95 5.99
CA LEU A 50 -2.59 5.58 7.33
C LEU A 50 -4.01 6.07 7.63
N ILE A 51 -5.00 5.75 6.79
CA ILE A 51 -6.34 6.32 6.99
C ILE A 51 -7.40 5.25 6.72
N GLN A 52 -8.01 4.73 7.79
CA GLN A 52 -9.38 4.22 7.72
C GLN A 52 -10.21 5.26 6.97
N PRO A 53 -11.04 4.90 5.97
CA PRO A 53 -11.79 5.88 5.20
C PRO A 53 -12.52 6.82 6.18
N PRO A 54 -12.30 8.15 6.13
CA PRO A 54 -12.95 9.08 7.05
C PRO A 54 -14.46 8.92 6.94
N LYS A 55 -15.18 9.21 8.03
CA LYS A 55 -16.64 9.11 8.07
C LYS A 55 -17.24 9.89 6.90
N LEU A 56 -18.16 9.25 6.17
CA LEU A 56 -18.94 9.85 5.09
C LEU A 56 -19.55 11.18 5.55
N LEU A 57 -19.04 12.29 5.02
CA LEU A 57 -19.78 13.53 4.99
C LEU A 57 -20.55 13.54 3.67
N SER A 58 -21.88 13.39 3.73
CA SER A 58 -22.75 13.49 2.54
C SER A 58 -22.64 14.84 1.81
N SER A 59 -21.95 15.81 2.41
CA SER A 59 -21.63 17.13 1.87
C SER A 59 -20.27 17.23 1.18
N ASP A 60 -19.46 16.17 1.07
CA ASP A 60 -18.16 16.26 0.38
C ASP A 60 -18.36 16.30 -1.14
N GLU A 61 -18.23 17.50 -1.70
CA GLU A 61 -18.39 17.76 -3.13
C GLU A 61 -17.41 16.95 -3.99
N ILE A 62 -16.21 16.63 -3.48
CA ILE A 62 -15.18 15.91 -4.23
C ILE A 62 -15.56 14.45 -4.36
N VAL A 63 -15.97 13.83 -3.25
CA VAL A 63 -16.48 12.46 -3.22
C VAL A 63 -17.67 12.32 -4.18
N ASN A 64 -18.59 13.30 -4.17
CA ASN A 64 -19.76 13.31 -5.05
C ASN A 64 -19.38 13.44 -6.54
N ILE A 65 -18.39 14.27 -6.87
CA ILE A 65 -17.90 14.41 -8.25
C ILE A 65 -17.23 13.10 -8.72
N VAL A 66 -16.36 12.51 -7.89
CA VAL A 66 -15.69 11.24 -8.20
C VAL A 66 -16.70 10.11 -8.36
N ASP A 67 -17.71 10.03 -7.49
CA ASP A 67 -18.78 9.03 -7.61
C ASP A 67 -19.59 9.20 -8.89
N ARG A 68 -19.96 10.45 -9.23
CA ARG A 68 -20.73 10.73 -10.45
C ARG A 68 -19.95 10.39 -11.72
N MET A 69 -18.65 10.67 -11.74
CA MET A 69 -17.79 10.50 -12.91
C MET A 69 -16.98 9.19 -12.91
N GLY A 70 -17.21 8.31 -11.94
CA GLY A 70 -16.36 7.16 -11.65
C GLY A 70 -16.09 6.26 -12.85
N ASP A 71 -17.11 5.96 -13.67
CA ASP A 71 -16.97 5.09 -14.84
C ASP A 71 -16.12 5.73 -15.96
N GLU A 72 -16.19 7.05 -16.13
CA GLU A 72 -15.38 7.78 -17.12
C GLU A 72 -13.94 7.92 -16.63
N ILE A 73 -13.78 8.24 -15.35
CA ILE A 73 -12.47 8.29 -14.67
C ILE A 73 -11.76 6.94 -14.80
N ALA A 74 -12.45 5.84 -14.48
CA ALA A 74 -11.85 4.52 -14.51
C ALA A 74 -11.40 4.11 -15.92
N ARG A 75 -12.25 4.34 -16.95
CA ARG A 75 -11.87 4.10 -18.35
C ARG A 75 -10.68 4.95 -18.79
N HIS A 76 -10.62 6.22 -18.37
CA HIS A 76 -9.48 7.07 -18.65
C HIS A 76 -8.20 6.57 -17.98
N LEU A 77 -8.27 6.16 -16.71
CA LEU A 77 -7.14 5.62 -15.98
C LEU A 77 -6.64 4.31 -16.59
N GLU A 78 -7.55 3.44 -17.05
CA GLU A 78 -7.22 2.19 -17.73
C GLU A 78 -6.38 2.41 -18.98
N GLY A 79 -6.86 3.23 -19.92
CA GLY A 79 -6.10 3.56 -21.13
C GLY A 79 -4.79 4.27 -20.77
N SER A 80 -4.85 5.24 -19.85
CA SER A 80 -3.67 6.05 -19.51
C SER A 80 -2.57 5.26 -18.80
N ILE A 81 -2.90 4.32 -17.89
CA ILE A 81 -1.90 3.48 -17.23
C ILE A 81 -1.30 2.47 -18.21
N SER A 82 -2.12 1.94 -19.13
CA SER A 82 -1.69 0.96 -20.13
C SER A 82 -0.74 1.59 -21.15
N ASP A 83 -1.07 2.78 -21.66
CA ASP A 83 -0.36 3.41 -22.78
C ASP A 83 0.81 4.30 -22.34
N MET A 84 0.87 4.73 -21.07
CA MET A 84 1.90 5.66 -20.63
C MET A 84 3.29 5.00 -20.63
N PRO A 85 4.33 5.65 -21.21
CA PRO A 85 5.70 5.15 -21.12
C PRO A 85 6.12 4.92 -19.66
N LYS A 86 6.84 3.83 -19.39
CA LYS A 86 7.29 3.43 -18.04
C LYS A 86 7.87 4.58 -17.23
N HIS A 87 8.78 5.35 -17.83
CA HIS A 87 9.45 6.49 -17.18
C HIS A 87 8.54 7.70 -16.86
N ARG A 88 7.26 7.67 -17.28
CA ARG A 88 6.24 8.67 -16.94
C ARG A 88 5.03 8.07 -16.21
N LYS A 89 4.90 6.74 -16.17
CA LYS A 89 3.74 6.00 -15.64
C LYS A 89 3.44 6.32 -14.17
N ALA A 90 4.46 6.63 -13.37
CA ALA A 90 4.30 7.06 -11.98
C ALA A 90 3.29 8.22 -11.82
N ALA A 91 3.27 9.19 -12.74
CA ALA A 91 2.38 10.34 -12.63
C ALA A 91 0.90 9.95 -12.67
N VAL A 92 0.53 9.01 -13.54
CA VAL A 92 -0.87 8.54 -13.67
C VAL A 92 -1.24 7.56 -12.56
N VAL A 93 -0.32 6.67 -12.15
CA VAL A 93 -0.55 5.75 -11.02
C VAL A 93 -0.81 6.55 -9.75
N MET A 94 -0.04 7.61 -9.49
CA MET A 94 -0.30 8.43 -8.32
C MET A 94 -1.59 9.25 -8.40
N LEU A 95 -2.03 9.63 -9.61
CA LEU A 95 -3.35 10.25 -9.77
C LEU A 95 -4.46 9.24 -9.46
N ALA A 96 -4.31 8.00 -9.94
CA ALA A 96 -5.21 6.91 -9.59
C ALA A 96 -5.25 6.69 -8.07
N ASN A 97 -4.13 6.77 -7.36
CA ASN A 97 -4.08 6.68 -5.90
C ASN A 97 -4.94 7.73 -5.20
N ASP A 98 -4.84 8.98 -5.66
CA ASP A 98 -5.58 10.10 -5.08
C ASP A 98 -7.08 10.01 -5.43
N LEU A 99 -7.45 9.52 -6.60
CA LEU A 99 -8.85 9.29 -7.00
C LEU A 99 -9.47 8.07 -6.30
N ILE A 100 -8.72 6.98 -6.11
CA ILE A 100 -9.15 5.82 -5.34
C ILE A 100 -9.42 6.21 -3.89
N HIS A 101 -8.60 7.09 -3.30
CA HIS A 101 -8.83 7.58 -1.94
C HIS A 101 -10.21 8.22 -1.78
N GLU A 102 -10.68 8.98 -2.78
CA GLU A 102 -12.03 9.54 -2.78
C GLU A 102 -13.11 8.50 -3.11
N ASP A 103 -12.86 7.63 -4.08
CA ASP A 103 -13.78 6.55 -4.49
C ASP A 103 -14.07 5.56 -3.34
N LEU A 104 -13.11 5.33 -2.46
CA LEU A 104 -13.28 4.49 -1.26
C LEU A 104 -14.32 5.03 -0.29
N LYS A 105 -14.52 6.35 -0.27
CA LYS A 105 -15.51 7.05 0.55
C LYS A 105 -16.92 6.99 -0.06
N SER A 106 -17.07 6.50 -1.30
CA SER A 106 -18.34 6.43 -2.03
C SER A 106 -18.70 5.00 -2.47
N ASN A 107 -19.35 4.85 -3.63
CA ASN A 107 -19.81 3.57 -4.19
C ASN A 107 -18.68 2.73 -4.81
N LYS A 108 -17.43 3.17 -4.72
CA LYS A 108 -16.25 2.40 -5.13
C LYS A 108 -16.27 2.01 -6.63
N LYS A 109 -16.84 2.87 -7.48
CA LYS A 109 -17.03 2.60 -8.92
C LYS A 109 -15.68 2.45 -9.61
N VAL A 110 -14.71 3.31 -9.28
CA VAL A 110 -13.36 3.23 -9.85
C VAL A 110 -12.68 1.93 -9.44
N CYS A 111 -12.74 1.56 -8.16
CA CYS A 111 -12.15 0.31 -7.68
C CYS A 111 -12.77 -0.93 -8.37
N ASN A 112 -14.09 -0.94 -8.51
CA ASN A 112 -14.83 -2.04 -9.13
C ASN A 112 -14.59 -2.17 -10.63
N HIS A 113 -14.37 -1.06 -11.34
CA HIS A 113 -13.97 -1.08 -12.74
C HIS A 113 -12.53 -1.59 -12.88
N ILE A 114 -11.60 -1.05 -12.08
CA ILE A 114 -10.19 -1.49 -12.07
C ILE A 114 -10.09 -3.00 -11.82
N ALA A 115 -10.96 -3.57 -10.98
CA ALA A 115 -10.96 -5.00 -10.68
C ALA A 115 -11.26 -5.89 -11.90
N LYS A 116 -11.95 -5.33 -12.89
CA LYS A 116 -12.29 -6.01 -14.16
C LYS A 116 -11.34 -5.62 -15.29
N SER A 117 -10.40 -4.71 -15.03
CA SER A 117 -9.44 -4.20 -16.02
C SER A 117 -8.12 -4.97 -15.98
N GLY A 118 -7.25 -4.71 -16.96
CA GLY A 118 -5.87 -5.20 -16.96
C GLY A 118 -4.91 -4.46 -16.01
N ILE A 119 -5.34 -3.34 -15.38
CA ILE A 119 -4.43 -2.45 -14.62
C ILE A 119 -3.66 -3.19 -13.51
N PRO A 120 -4.31 -3.94 -12.59
CA PRO A 120 -3.57 -4.54 -11.47
C PRO A 120 -2.48 -5.49 -11.95
N ARG A 121 -2.76 -6.25 -13.02
CA ARG A 121 -1.79 -7.14 -13.66
C ARG A 121 -0.63 -6.37 -14.28
N ILE A 122 -0.91 -5.30 -15.04
CA ILE A 122 0.13 -4.42 -15.61
C ILE A 122 1.03 -3.88 -14.50
N LEU A 123 0.48 -3.44 -13.36
CA LEU A 123 1.30 -2.92 -12.26
C LEU A 123 2.13 -4.02 -11.58
N CYS A 124 1.63 -5.25 -11.46
CA CYS A 124 2.44 -6.39 -11.02
C CYS A 124 3.61 -6.67 -11.97
N GLU A 125 3.35 -6.64 -13.28
CA GLU A 125 4.39 -6.84 -14.32
C GLU A 125 5.44 -5.71 -14.28
N GLU A 126 5.03 -4.47 -14.05
CA GLU A 126 5.95 -3.34 -13.85
C GLU A 126 6.83 -3.51 -12.61
N LEU A 127 6.27 -3.99 -11.48
CA LEU A 127 7.07 -4.28 -10.28
C LEU A 127 8.13 -5.34 -10.54
N LEU A 128 7.77 -6.43 -11.22
CA LEU A 128 8.70 -7.50 -11.58
C LEU A 128 9.83 -7.01 -12.50
N ALA A 129 9.58 -5.97 -13.31
CA ALA A 129 10.54 -5.40 -14.25
C ALA A 129 11.26 -4.14 -13.72
N ILE A 130 10.99 -3.70 -12.49
CA ILE A 130 11.61 -2.51 -11.92
C ILE A 130 12.99 -2.85 -11.35
N ASP A 131 13.96 -1.99 -11.66
CA ASP A 131 15.29 -2.03 -11.07
C ASP A 131 15.75 -0.60 -10.72
N PHE A 132 16.33 -0.44 -9.53
CA PHE A 132 16.91 0.82 -9.08
C PHE A 132 17.98 0.64 -7.98
N ASP A 133 18.94 1.57 -7.91
CA ASP A 133 19.96 1.60 -6.85
C ASP A 133 19.58 2.60 -5.74
N TRP A 134 19.53 2.13 -4.49
CA TRP A 134 19.24 2.92 -3.29
C TRP A 134 20.15 4.16 -3.12
N ASN A 135 21.43 4.05 -3.45
CA ASN A 135 22.42 5.15 -3.36
C ASN A 135 22.09 6.26 -4.35
N ILE A 136 21.69 5.87 -5.56
CA ILE A 136 21.37 6.81 -6.64
C ILE A 136 20.08 7.58 -6.31
N VAL A 137 19.04 6.88 -5.84
CA VAL A 137 17.72 7.49 -5.59
C VAL A 137 17.69 8.35 -4.33
N SER A 138 18.52 8.03 -3.32
CA SER A 138 18.68 8.86 -2.11
C SER A 138 19.53 10.12 -2.37
N SER A 139 20.51 10.04 -3.28
CA SER A 139 21.41 11.16 -3.61
C SER A 139 20.84 12.15 -4.63
N ALA A 140 19.76 11.79 -5.33
CA ALA A 140 19.15 12.56 -6.40
C ALA A 140 18.73 14.01 -6.05
N LYS A 141 18.55 14.34 -4.77
CA LYS A 141 18.26 15.72 -4.32
C LYS A 141 19.51 16.61 -4.19
N LYS A 142 20.72 16.05 -4.20
CA LYS A 142 21.98 16.76 -3.90
C LYS A 142 22.76 17.22 -5.13
N GLU A 143 22.54 16.64 -6.30
CA GLU A 143 23.38 16.87 -7.48
C GLU A 143 22.60 17.54 -8.62
N GLY A 144 23.04 18.76 -9.00
CA GLY A 144 22.33 19.65 -9.94
C GLY A 144 22.36 19.25 -11.42
N LYS A 145 22.91 18.09 -11.79
CA LYS A 145 22.86 17.52 -13.15
C LYS A 145 22.69 16.00 -13.07
N ILE A 146 21.52 15.54 -13.50
CA ILE A 146 21.14 14.12 -13.48
C ILE A 146 21.55 13.49 -14.80
N GLY A 147 22.45 12.50 -14.76
CA GLY A 147 22.78 11.68 -15.94
C GLY A 147 21.61 10.80 -16.38
N VAL A 148 21.60 10.33 -17.64
CA VAL A 148 20.49 9.53 -18.19
C VAL A 148 20.22 8.26 -17.36
N SER A 149 21.26 7.55 -16.94
CA SER A 149 21.14 6.37 -16.06
C SER A 149 20.57 6.73 -14.67
N GLN A 150 20.98 7.85 -14.08
CA GLN A 150 20.43 8.32 -12.80
C GLN A 150 18.94 8.68 -12.92
N ALA A 151 18.52 9.28 -14.04
CA ALA A 151 17.12 9.60 -14.30
C ALA A 151 16.23 8.35 -14.39
N GLU A 152 16.76 7.26 -14.94
CA GLU A 152 16.06 5.96 -15.01
C GLU A 152 15.84 5.37 -13.62
N HIS A 153 16.88 5.27 -12.79
CA HIS A 153 16.76 4.77 -11.41
C HIS A 153 15.75 5.60 -10.59
N ILE A 154 15.79 6.93 -10.72
CA ILE A 154 14.83 7.82 -10.06
C ILE A 154 13.40 7.57 -10.56
N SER A 155 13.22 7.35 -11.86
CA SER A 155 11.90 7.11 -12.44
C SER A 155 11.33 5.75 -12.02
N ASN A 156 12.15 4.70 -12.05
CA ASN A 156 11.80 3.36 -11.59
C ASN A 156 11.43 3.37 -10.10
N TYR A 157 12.21 4.04 -9.25
CA TYR A 157 11.88 4.20 -7.83
C TYR A 157 10.57 4.96 -7.62
N LYS A 158 10.31 6.03 -8.38
CA LYS A 158 9.02 6.74 -8.31
C LYS A 158 7.87 5.84 -8.70
N LEU A 159 8.02 5.03 -9.76
CA LEU A 159 6.98 4.08 -10.19
C LEU A 159 6.76 3.01 -9.13
N PHE A 160 7.82 2.41 -8.60
CA PHE A 160 7.80 1.43 -7.51
C PHE A 160 6.96 1.91 -6.33
N VAL A 161 7.34 3.05 -5.75
CA VAL A 161 6.63 3.67 -4.64
C VAL A 161 5.16 3.95 -4.98
N SER A 162 4.90 4.45 -6.19
CA SER A 162 3.53 4.75 -6.64
C SER A 162 2.66 3.49 -6.68
N ILE A 163 3.22 2.36 -7.11
CA ILE A 163 2.54 1.07 -7.15
C ILE A 163 2.32 0.52 -5.74
N LEU A 164 3.31 0.61 -4.84
CA LEU A 164 3.11 0.20 -3.45
C LEU A 164 1.94 0.96 -2.81
N THR A 165 1.91 2.28 -2.95
CA THR A 165 0.79 3.11 -2.46
C THR A 165 -0.53 2.73 -3.14
N PHE A 166 -0.51 2.41 -4.43
CA PHE A 166 -1.68 1.96 -5.17
C PHE A 166 -2.22 0.65 -4.58
N PHE A 167 -1.38 -0.37 -4.41
CA PHE A 167 -1.78 -1.65 -3.84
C PHE A 167 -2.31 -1.51 -2.41
N THR A 168 -1.65 -0.72 -1.56
CA THR A 168 -2.16 -0.44 -0.20
C THR A 168 -3.55 0.17 -0.25
N ARG A 169 -3.77 1.27 -1.00
CA ARG A 169 -5.08 1.93 -1.06
C ARG A 169 -6.14 1.05 -1.73
N TYR A 170 -5.81 0.44 -2.86
CA TYR A 170 -6.74 -0.38 -3.62
C TYR A 170 -7.18 -1.62 -2.84
N GLY A 171 -6.25 -2.23 -2.09
CA GLY A 171 -6.51 -3.36 -1.20
C GLY A 171 -7.46 -3.06 -0.02
N THR A 172 -7.73 -1.78 0.28
CA THR A 172 -8.77 -1.42 1.26
C THR A 172 -10.19 -1.72 0.75
N SER A 173 -10.41 -1.72 -0.57
CA SER A 173 -11.67 -2.15 -1.20
C SER A 173 -11.75 -3.67 -1.25
N GLU A 174 -12.96 -4.23 -1.18
CA GLU A 174 -13.15 -5.69 -1.29
C GLU A 174 -12.70 -6.20 -2.67
N SER A 175 -13.06 -5.49 -3.74
CA SER A 175 -12.69 -5.86 -5.11
C SER A 175 -11.18 -5.80 -5.34
N GLY A 176 -10.51 -4.77 -4.83
CA GLY A 176 -9.06 -4.69 -4.91
C GLY A 176 -8.34 -5.72 -4.05
N TRP A 177 -8.84 -6.01 -2.85
CA TRP A 177 -8.29 -7.07 -2.01
C TRP A 177 -8.34 -8.44 -2.70
N ILE A 178 -9.47 -8.79 -3.32
CA ILE A 178 -9.65 -10.04 -4.07
C ILE A 178 -8.64 -10.12 -5.20
N VAL A 179 -8.56 -9.08 -6.05
CA VAL A 179 -7.69 -9.10 -7.23
C VAL A 179 -6.20 -9.17 -6.85
N LEU A 180 -5.76 -8.38 -5.86
CA LEU A 180 -4.36 -8.41 -5.43
C LEU A 180 -3.98 -9.74 -4.76
N SER A 181 -4.93 -10.37 -4.08
CA SER A 181 -4.77 -11.71 -3.52
C SER A 181 -4.66 -12.78 -4.61
N GLU A 182 -5.48 -12.72 -5.66
CA GLU A 182 -5.47 -13.65 -6.79
C GLU A 182 -4.22 -13.50 -7.66
N LEU A 183 -3.73 -12.27 -7.82
CA LEU A 183 -2.46 -11.97 -8.49
C LEU A 183 -1.22 -12.28 -7.63
N ALA A 184 -1.41 -12.75 -6.40
CA ALA A 184 -0.33 -13.05 -5.46
C ALA A 184 0.66 -11.88 -5.28
N ALA A 185 0.16 -10.64 -5.21
CA ALA A 185 1.00 -9.45 -5.18
C ALA A 185 2.03 -9.43 -4.04
N ILE A 186 1.72 -10.06 -2.89
CA ILE A 186 2.65 -10.20 -1.77
C ILE A 186 3.84 -11.13 -2.07
N GLU A 187 3.66 -12.13 -2.91
CA GLU A 187 4.74 -13.03 -3.31
C GLU A 187 5.76 -12.29 -4.18
N ILE A 188 5.29 -11.37 -5.04
CA ILE A 188 6.16 -10.46 -5.78
C ILE A 188 7.07 -9.71 -4.81
N PHE A 189 6.51 -9.11 -3.75
CA PHE A 189 7.31 -8.33 -2.79
C PHE A 189 8.37 -9.19 -2.08
N THR A 190 8.07 -10.47 -1.85
CA THR A 190 8.99 -11.40 -1.16
C THR A 190 10.24 -11.72 -1.99
N GLU A 191 10.14 -11.63 -3.32
CA GLU A 191 11.24 -11.95 -4.24
C GLU A 191 11.92 -10.70 -4.82
N MET A 192 11.38 -9.49 -4.59
CA MET A 192 11.92 -8.26 -5.17
C MET A 192 13.29 -7.88 -4.56
N PRO A 193 14.33 -7.63 -5.39
CA PRO A 193 15.63 -7.11 -4.94
C PRO A 193 15.52 -5.85 -4.08
N ALA A 194 14.53 -5.00 -4.37
CA ALA A 194 14.24 -3.82 -3.56
C ALA A 194 14.05 -4.13 -2.06
N PHE A 195 13.57 -5.32 -1.69
CA PHE A 195 13.40 -5.74 -0.30
C PHE A 195 14.40 -6.81 0.15
N THR A 196 14.85 -7.67 -0.76
CA THR A 196 15.79 -8.75 -0.43
C THR A 196 17.25 -8.28 -0.41
N GLU A 197 17.56 -7.11 -0.97
CA GLU A 197 18.88 -6.48 -0.95
C GLU A 197 18.84 -5.10 -0.26
N PRO A 198 18.66 -5.06 1.08
CA PRO A 198 18.66 -3.83 1.86
C PRO A 198 19.99 -3.06 1.75
N PRO A 199 19.98 -1.72 1.80
CA PRO A 199 21.19 -0.93 1.69
C PRO A 199 22.13 -1.18 2.87
N LYS A 200 23.43 -1.32 2.59
CA LYS A 200 24.48 -1.57 3.60
C LYS A 200 24.48 -0.55 4.74
N GLU A 201 24.13 0.70 4.44
CA GLU A 201 24.03 1.77 5.45
C GLU A 201 23.09 1.41 6.59
N LEU A 202 21.99 0.68 6.34
CA LEU A 202 21.04 0.26 7.37
C LEU A 202 21.70 -0.65 8.43
N PHE A 203 22.68 -1.46 8.04
CA PHE A 203 23.39 -2.34 8.96
C PHE A 203 24.55 -1.66 9.67
N LEU A 204 25.22 -0.72 8.98
CA LEU A 204 26.38 -0.02 9.53
C LEU A 204 25.97 1.14 10.46
N LYS A 205 24.86 1.82 10.14
CA LYS A 205 24.36 3.03 10.80
C LYS A 205 22.83 3.01 10.91
N PRO A 206 22.25 2.05 11.64
CA PRO A 206 20.80 1.83 11.70
C PRO A 206 19.99 3.06 12.13
N GLU A 207 20.57 3.96 12.93
CA GLU A 207 19.95 5.22 13.35
C GLU A 207 19.60 6.16 12.17
N THR A 208 20.29 6.01 11.04
CA THR A 208 20.08 6.84 9.84
C THR A 208 18.76 6.57 9.12
N VAL A 209 18.00 5.52 9.50
CA VAL A 209 16.63 5.32 9.02
C VAL A 209 15.68 6.46 9.38
N LYS A 210 16.06 7.33 10.33
CA LYS A 210 15.33 8.55 10.72
C LYS A 210 15.81 9.80 9.98
N THR A 211 16.96 9.73 9.32
CA THR A 211 17.61 10.89 8.71
C THR A 211 17.22 10.98 7.24
N LYS A 212 16.40 11.98 6.91
CA LYS A 212 15.99 12.25 5.53
C LYS A 212 17.20 12.39 4.59
N GLY A 213 17.11 11.75 3.43
CA GLY A 213 18.15 11.79 2.39
C GLY A 213 19.30 10.79 2.56
N THR A 214 19.19 9.84 3.50
CA THR A 214 20.07 8.65 3.57
C THR A 214 19.43 7.47 2.84
N THR A 215 20.23 6.47 2.47
CA THR A 215 19.70 5.26 1.81
C THR A 215 18.82 4.46 2.76
N ALA A 216 19.23 4.37 4.04
CA ALA A 216 18.49 3.68 5.08
C ALA A 216 17.11 4.30 5.30
N TYR A 217 16.98 5.63 5.30
CA TYR A 217 15.70 6.32 5.40
C TYR A 217 14.78 6.00 4.22
N THR A 218 15.30 6.11 2.98
CA THR A 218 14.52 5.85 1.77
C THR A 218 14.02 4.40 1.72
N TYR A 219 14.88 3.44 2.06
CA TYR A 219 14.51 2.03 2.18
C TYR A 219 13.45 1.80 3.26
N ALA A 220 13.65 2.33 4.47
CA ALA A 220 12.72 2.14 5.58
C ALA A 220 11.31 2.66 5.26
N LYS A 221 11.20 3.78 4.54
CA LYS A 221 9.91 4.33 4.08
C LYS A 221 9.23 3.45 3.02
N ALA A 222 9.98 2.90 2.08
CA ALA A 222 9.44 1.97 1.10
C ALA A 222 8.98 0.65 1.77
N LEU A 223 9.77 0.16 2.73
CA LEU A 223 9.42 -1.02 3.52
C LEU A 223 8.15 -0.79 4.36
N ASP A 224 8.02 0.37 4.99
CA ASP A 224 6.82 0.73 5.74
C ASP A 224 5.56 0.67 4.86
N LEU A 225 5.62 1.19 3.63
CA LEU A 225 4.51 1.08 2.68
C LEU A 225 4.14 -0.37 2.34
N ALA A 226 5.14 -1.23 2.14
CA ALA A 226 4.91 -2.65 1.87
C ALA A 226 4.26 -3.36 3.07
N LEU A 227 4.66 -3.01 4.29
CA LEU A 227 4.05 -3.56 5.51
C LEU A 227 2.60 -3.09 5.67
N HIS A 228 2.28 -1.84 5.34
CA HIS A 228 0.90 -1.37 5.33
C HIS A 228 0.06 -2.11 4.27
N PHE A 229 0.62 -2.44 3.11
CA PHE A 229 -0.07 -3.32 2.16
C PHE A 229 -0.35 -4.70 2.79
N CYS A 230 0.61 -5.26 3.52
CA CYS A 230 0.43 -6.53 4.24
C CYS A 230 -0.70 -6.44 5.28
N GLU A 231 -0.79 -5.34 6.03
CA GLU A 231 -1.91 -5.10 6.93
C GLU A 231 -3.24 -5.12 6.19
N GLN A 232 -3.34 -4.44 5.03
CA GLN A 232 -4.56 -4.43 4.23
C GLN A 232 -4.96 -5.83 3.77
N LEU A 233 -3.99 -6.65 3.34
CA LEU A 233 -4.24 -8.06 3.01
C LEU A 233 -4.78 -8.86 4.20
N CYS A 234 -4.40 -8.46 5.42
CA CYS A 234 -4.86 -9.12 6.62
C CYS A 234 -6.25 -8.65 7.10
N THR A 235 -6.82 -7.53 6.61
CA THR A 235 -8.08 -6.96 7.18
C THR A 235 -9.40 -7.61 6.76
N LYS A 236 -9.45 -8.41 5.69
CA LYS A 236 -10.71 -8.90 5.07
C LYS A 236 -11.11 -10.31 5.49
N THR A 237 -12.37 -10.69 5.30
CA THR A 237 -12.95 -11.95 5.81
C THR A 237 -12.18 -13.24 5.48
N LYS A 238 -11.42 -13.27 4.38
CA LYS A 238 -10.60 -14.43 3.93
C LYS A 238 -9.10 -14.25 4.16
N TRP A 239 -8.71 -13.32 5.03
CA TRP A 239 -7.33 -12.94 5.27
C TRP A 239 -6.42 -14.06 5.77
N LYS A 240 -6.96 -15.08 6.45
CA LYS A 240 -6.20 -16.27 6.88
C LYS A 240 -5.53 -17.03 5.73
N LYS A 241 -5.97 -16.81 4.48
CA LYS A 241 -5.29 -17.34 3.28
C LYS A 241 -4.02 -16.57 2.93
N GLN A 242 -3.93 -15.31 3.37
CA GLN A 242 -2.82 -14.40 3.09
C GLN A 242 -1.87 -14.26 4.28
N SER A 243 -2.35 -14.47 5.50
CA SER A 243 -1.57 -14.35 6.75
C SER A 243 -0.25 -15.10 6.71
N LEU A 244 -0.23 -16.35 6.21
CA LEU A 244 1.01 -17.12 6.08
C LEU A 244 2.00 -16.45 5.13
N LYS A 245 1.53 -15.94 3.98
CA LYS A 245 2.37 -15.27 2.98
C LYS A 245 2.93 -13.96 3.53
N VAL A 246 2.10 -13.22 4.26
CA VAL A 246 2.52 -12.00 4.97
C VAL A 246 3.58 -12.29 6.01
N ILE A 247 3.39 -13.34 6.83
CA ILE A 247 4.40 -13.75 7.82
C ILE A 247 5.70 -14.17 7.15
N ALA A 248 5.63 -14.91 6.04
CA ALA A 248 6.82 -15.30 5.27
C ALA A 248 7.58 -14.08 4.74
N PHE A 249 6.89 -13.05 4.25
CA PHE A 249 7.50 -11.79 3.84
C PHE A 249 8.21 -11.09 5.00
N VAL A 250 7.55 -10.95 6.17
CA VAL A 250 8.16 -10.35 7.37
C VAL A 250 9.38 -11.16 7.85
N GLN A 251 9.30 -12.48 7.80
CA GLN A 251 10.40 -13.38 8.17
C GLN A 251 11.60 -13.21 7.23
N ARG A 252 11.35 -13.04 5.91
CA ARG A 252 12.40 -12.81 4.90
C ARG A 252 13.21 -11.54 5.20
N LEU A 253 12.56 -10.53 5.79
CA LEU A 253 13.16 -9.27 6.23
C LEU A 253 13.83 -9.37 7.61
N GLY A 254 14.02 -10.58 8.13
CA GLY A 254 14.44 -10.83 9.50
C GLY A 254 15.74 -10.14 9.90
N GLU A 255 16.73 -10.09 9.00
CA GLU A 255 18.01 -9.41 9.26
C GLU A 255 17.83 -7.90 9.50
N VAL A 256 16.97 -7.25 8.71
CA VAL A 256 16.64 -5.82 8.85
C VAL A 256 16.01 -5.57 10.22
N PHE A 257 14.97 -6.33 10.57
CA PHE A 257 14.28 -6.12 11.85
C PHE A 257 15.15 -6.48 13.05
N GLN A 258 15.94 -7.56 12.98
CA GLN A 258 16.90 -7.89 14.03
C GLN A 258 17.92 -6.77 14.24
N GLN A 259 18.44 -6.19 13.16
CA GLN A 259 19.38 -5.08 13.26
C GLN A 259 18.75 -3.85 13.90
N LEU A 260 17.55 -3.45 13.46
CA LEU A 260 16.85 -2.29 14.03
C LEU A 260 16.51 -2.50 15.51
N MET A 261 16.08 -3.71 15.90
CA MET A 261 15.81 -4.04 17.29
C MET A 261 17.08 -4.04 18.15
N ARG A 262 18.19 -4.63 17.67
CA ARG A 262 19.48 -4.66 18.38
C ARG A 262 20.05 -3.26 18.59
N ALA A 263 19.85 -2.37 17.64
CA ALA A 263 20.26 -0.98 17.72
C ALA A 263 19.24 -0.08 18.43
N GLU A 264 18.15 -0.65 18.96
CA GLU A 264 17.09 0.06 19.68
C GLU A 264 16.47 1.23 18.89
N VAL A 265 16.43 1.11 17.57
CA VAL A 265 15.93 2.15 16.67
C VAL A 265 14.42 2.08 16.55
N GLN A 266 13.72 3.05 17.14
CA GLN A 266 12.28 3.21 16.97
C GLN A 266 11.96 3.85 15.61
N CYS A 267 11.38 3.12 14.66
CA CYS A 267 11.00 3.65 13.36
C CYS A 267 9.69 3.02 12.86
N ASP A 268 8.97 3.73 11.99
CA ASP A 268 7.61 3.38 11.55
C ASP A 268 7.53 1.93 11.05
N CYS A 269 8.42 1.52 10.13
CA CYS A 269 8.39 0.16 9.57
C CYS A 269 8.58 -0.93 10.64
N LEU A 270 9.39 -0.68 11.68
CA LEU A 270 9.58 -1.63 12.76
C LEU A 270 8.32 -1.72 13.63
N GLU A 271 7.67 -0.60 13.91
CA GLU A 271 6.42 -0.56 14.67
C GLU A 271 5.27 -1.22 13.91
N THR A 272 5.14 -0.97 12.60
CA THR A 272 4.18 -1.64 11.71
C THR A 272 4.41 -3.15 11.68
N ALA A 273 5.65 -3.61 11.58
CA ALA A 273 5.98 -5.04 11.60
C ALA A 273 5.62 -5.72 12.94
N LYS A 274 5.92 -5.06 14.07
CA LYS A 274 5.55 -5.53 15.42
C LYS A 274 4.04 -5.70 15.55
N ALA A 275 3.29 -4.67 15.19
CA ALA A 275 1.83 -4.67 15.22
C ALA A 275 1.26 -5.80 14.34
N LEU A 276 1.74 -5.90 13.10
CA LEU A 276 1.29 -6.92 12.14
C LEU A 276 1.51 -8.35 12.65
N VAL A 277 2.72 -8.67 13.12
CA VAL A 277 3.02 -10.03 13.63
C VAL A 277 2.20 -10.35 14.88
N TYR A 278 2.09 -9.39 15.80
CA TYR A 278 1.29 -9.56 17.00
C TYR A 278 -0.19 -9.84 16.67
N GLU A 279 -0.77 -9.06 15.77
CA GLU A 279 -2.18 -9.20 15.39
C GLU A 279 -2.47 -10.50 14.64
N ILE A 280 -1.57 -10.94 13.76
CA ILE A 280 -1.70 -12.26 13.14
C ILE A 280 -1.63 -13.34 14.22
N SER A 281 -0.74 -13.22 15.21
CA SER A 281 -0.57 -14.22 16.26
C SER A 281 -1.80 -14.42 17.15
N ILE A 282 -2.61 -13.37 17.35
CA ILE A 282 -3.83 -13.46 18.18
C ILE A 282 -5.07 -13.85 17.37
N ASN A 283 -5.09 -13.59 16.06
CA ASN A 283 -6.27 -13.82 15.22
C ASN A 283 -6.15 -15.07 14.30
N ASP A 284 -4.93 -15.58 14.08
CA ASP A 284 -4.66 -16.80 13.30
C ASP A 284 -3.83 -17.81 14.10
N GLU A 285 -4.50 -18.55 14.97
CA GLU A 285 -3.89 -19.55 15.85
C GLU A 285 -3.07 -20.61 15.11
N ALA A 286 -3.39 -20.90 13.84
CA ALA A 286 -2.65 -21.85 13.03
C ALA A 286 -1.20 -21.43 12.79
N LEU A 287 -0.90 -20.12 12.86
CA LEU A 287 0.43 -19.57 12.64
C LEU A 287 1.22 -19.35 13.93
N LEU A 288 0.64 -19.56 15.12
CA LEU A 288 1.34 -19.40 16.39
C LEU A 288 2.60 -20.26 16.47
N GLY A 289 2.55 -21.50 15.95
CA GLY A 289 3.71 -22.39 15.92
C GLY A 289 4.85 -21.83 15.07
N VAL A 290 4.53 -21.27 13.89
CA VAL A 290 5.50 -20.63 12.99
C VAL A 290 6.09 -19.38 13.63
N ILE A 291 5.25 -18.50 14.17
CA ILE A 291 5.67 -17.24 14.79
C ILE A 291 6.55 -17.48 16.02
N ASN A 292 6.19 -18.42 16.89
CA ASN A 292 6.98 -18.71 18.10
C ASN A 292 8.24 -19.54 17.80
N GLY A 293 8.24 -20.31 16.70
CA GLY A 293 9.37 -21.12 16.25
C GLY A 293 10.49 -20.30 15.60
N ASP A 294 10.15 -19.17 14.99
CA ASP A 294 11.12 -18.24 14.40
C ASP A 294 11.60 -17.19 15.42
N GLN A 295 12.90 -16.88 15.41
CA GLN A 295 13.48 -15.94 16.37
C GLN A 295 13.01 -14.50 16.15
N VAL A 296 12.99 -14.00 14.91
CA VAL A 296 12.66 -12.60 14.64
C VAL A 296 11.16 -12.34 14.83
N LEU A 297 10.32 -13.27 14.37
CA LEU A 297 8.86 -13.15 14.52
C LEU A 297 8.45 -13.15 16.00
N ARG A 298 9.03 -14.06 16.79
CA ARG A 298 8.81 -14.11 18.24
C ARG A 298 9.25 -12.81 18.94
N GLN A 299 10.40 -12.25 18.55
CA GLN A 299 10.90 -10.98 19.12
C GLN A 299 9.98 -9.80 18.77
N LEU A 300 9.52 -9.71 17.52
CA LEU A 300 8.57 -8.68 17.07
C LEU A 300 7.25 -8.77 17.86
N LYS A 301 6.70 -9.97 17.99
CA LYS A 301 5.50 -10.23 18.80
C LYS A 301 5.69 -9.79 20.26
N GLN A 302 6.76 -10.24 20.92
CA GLN A 302 7.03 -9.92 22.32
C GLN A 302 7.23 -8.42 22.54
N ALA A 303 7.88 -7.73 21.60
CA ALA A 303 8.07 -6.29 21.66
C ALA A 303 6.72 -5.54 21.65
N GLU A 304 5.75 -5.97 20.82
CA GLU A 304 4.40 -5.40 20.84
C GLU A 304 3.64 -5.76 22.13
N GLU A 305 3.73 -7.00 22.59
CA GLU A 305 3.09 -7.47 23.82
C GLU A 305 3.51 -6.68 25.06
N SER A 306 4.77 -6.24 25.09
CA SER A 306 5.35 -5.48 26.18
C SER A 306 4.88 -4.03 26.28
N LYS A 307 4.21 -3.50 25.24
CA LYS A 307 3.71 -2.12 25.25
C LYS A 307 2.55 -1.95 26.22
N THR A 308 2.55 -0.83 26.94
CA THR A 308 1.45 -0.42 27.82
C THR A 308 0.18 -0.07 27.03
N VAL A 309 0.35 0.60 25.89
CA VAL A 309 -0.69 0.84 24.89
C VAL A 309 -0.31 0.07 23.64
N LYS A 310 -1.07 -0.98 23.35
CA LYS A 310 -0.91 -1.77 22.13
C LYS A 310 -1.42 -0.97 20.94
N SER A 311 -0.86 -1.23 19.77
CA SER A 311 -1.37 -0.68 18.52
C SER A 311 -2.86 -1.03 18.39
N ASN A 312 -3.72 -0.05 18.05
CA ASN A 312 -5.20 -0.15 18.06
C ASN A 312 -5.80 -1.11 17.00
N ALA A 313 -5.04 -2.11 16.54
CA ALA A 313 -5.41 -2.99 15.44
C ALA A 313 -6.50 -4.03 15.79
N ARG A 314 -6.88 -4.17 17.06
CA ARG A 314 -8.09 -4.91 17.49
C ARG A 314 -9.37 -4.49 16.75
N CYS A 315 -9.41 -3.31 16.13
CA CYS A 315 -10.54 -2.83 15.32
C CYS A 315 -10.38 -2.99 13.80
N ASN A 316 -9.20 -3.35 13.28
CA ASN A 316 -8.94 -3.36 11.83
C ASN A 316 -9.10 -4.75 11.19
N TYR A 317 -8.94 -5.81 11.99
CA TYR A 317 -9.12 -7.18 11.55
C TYR A 317 -10.57 -7.58 11.79
N VAL A 318 -11.37 -7.61 10.72
CA VAL A 318 -12.78 -7.98 10.84
C VAL A 318 -12.88 -9.46 11.15
N ASN A 319 -12.91 -9.79 12.44
CA ASN A 319 -13.45 -11.04 12.94
C ASN A 319 -14.97 -10.92 12.81
N VAL A 320 -15.49 -11.14 11.60
CA VAL A 320 -16.91 -11.48 11.47
C VAL A 320 -17.01 -12.85 12.10
N ASN A 321 -17.34 -12.91 13.41
CA ASN A 321 -18.03 -14.07 13.93
C ASN A 321 -19.18 -14.30 12.94
N PRO A 322 -19.23 -15.42 12.22
CA PRO A 322 -20.41 -15.74 11.46
C PRO A 322 -21.47 -16.10 12.50
N ASP A 323 -22.18 -15.09 13.02
CA ASP A 323 -23.55 -15.26 13.50
C ASP A 323 -24.47 -15.51 12.27
N PHE A 324 -24.04 -16.42 11.41
CA PHE A 324 -24.94 -17.23 10.61
C PHE A 324 -25.13 -18.49 11.44
N GLY A 325 -26.19 -18.48 12.25
CA GLY A 325 -26.75 -19.73 12.75
C GLY A 325 -26.90 -20.66 11.55
N ALA A 326 -26.06 -21.69 11.50
CA ALA A 326 -26.22 -22.77 10.56
C ALA A 326 -27.67 -23.25 10.65
N PRO A 327 -28.43 -23.34 9.53
CA PRO A 327 -29.78 -23.86 9.59
C PRO A 327 -29.72 -25.27 10.17
N ARG A 328 -30.24 -25.42 11.39
CA ARG A 328 -30.42 -26.72 12.03
C ARG A 328 -31.33 -27.55 11.13
N GLN A 329 -30.77 -28.63 10.59
CA GLN A 329 -31.44 -29.85 10.15
C GLN A 329 -32.91 -29.70 9.75
N LEU A 330 -33.18 -29.46 8.46
CA LEU A 330 -34.46 -29.80 7.84
C LEU A 330 -34.52 -31.31 7.55
N TYR A 331 -34.57 -32.14 8.59
CA TYR A 331 -35.02 -33.53 8.49
C TYR A 331 -35.68 -33.94 9.80
N SER A 332 -36.97 -33.67 9.94
CA SER A 332 -37.84 -34.28 10.95
C SER A 332 -39.32 -34.01 10.64
N THR A 333 -39.81 -34.50 9.50
CA THR A 333 -41.26 -34.70 9.29
C THR A 333 -41.51 -35.78 8.24
N LEU A 334 -41.09 -37.02 8.55
CA LEU A 334 -41.72 -38.21 7.99
C LEU A 334 -41.69 -39.30 9.08
N GLN A 335 -42.68 -39.28 9.97
CA GLN A 335 -43.11 -40.49 10.65
C GLN A 335 -43.99 -41.28 9.67
N PRO A 336 -43.73 -42.58 9.42
CA PRO A 336 -44.75 -43.46 8.88
C PRO A 336 -45.71 -43.88 9.99
N ALA A 337 -47.00 -43.93 9.64
CA ALA A 337 -48.04 -44.65 10.37
C ALA A 337 -47.82 -46.17 10.27
#